data_AF-A0A914CQC7-F1
#
_entry.id   AF-A0A914CQC7-F1
#
_cell.length_a   1.000
_cell.length_b   1.000
_cell.length_c   1.000
_cell.angle_alpha   90.00
_cell.angle_beta   90.00
_cell.angle_gamma   90.00
#
_symmetry.space_group_name_H-M   'P 1'
#
loop_
_entity.id
_entity.type
_entity.pdbx_description
1 polymer ?
#
loop_
_entity_poly.entity_id
_entity_poly.type
_entity_poly.pdbx_seq_one_letter_code
_entity_poly.pdbx_strand_id
1 'polypeptide(L)'
;MVLFAAQVSDFFTTLREGIRGLVPLFVLLIYTIIGALIFMSIEGPNEQFQLEQLKKERDQLLENTTVKLNIIKRRESKIAKNYTEHILIEYRDALGVGEVNLNDTKWDIWGSIYYSMCIYTTIG
;
A
#
# COMPACT_ATOMS: atom_id res chain seq x y z
N MET A 1 -33.70 -37.14 31.78
CA MET A 1 -34.11 -36.06 30.85
C MET A 1 -33.89 -34.66 31.43
N VAL A 2 -34.26 -34.40 32.70
CA VAL A 2 -34.12 -33.07 33.35
C VAL A 2 -32.67 -32.61 33.52
N LEU A 3 -31.74 -33.51 33.91
CA LEU A 3 -30.31 -33.17 34.06
C LEU A 3 -29.63 -32.75 32.75
N PHE A 4 -30.00 -33.39 31.63
CA PHE A 4 -29.44 -33.07 30.31
C PHE A 4 -29.95 -31.71 29.80
N ALA A 5 -31.22 -31.39 30.08
CA ALA A 5 -31.79 -30.09 29.76
C ALA A 5 -31.15 -28.94 30.56
N ALA A 6 -30.85 -29.18 31.85
CA ALA A 6 -30.17 -28.20 32.71
C ALA A 6 -28.72 -27.93 32.25
N GLN A 7 -27.99 -28.99 31.86
CA GLN A 7 -26.64 -28.85 31.32
C GLN A 7 -26.60 -28.08 29.99
N VAL A 8 -27.60 -28.30 29.13
CA VAL A 8 -27.74 -27.57 27.87
C VAL A 8 -28.10 -26.10 28.13
N SER A 9 -29.01 -25.81 29.07
CA SER A 9 -29.36 -24.42 29.40
C SER A 9 -28.19 -23.65 30.00
N ASP A 10 -27.39 -24.27 30.87
CA ASP A 10 -26.21 -23.64 31.48
C ASP A 10 -25.09 -23.38 30.45
N PHE A 11 -24.96 -24.26 29.45
CA PHE A 11 -24.08 -24.02 28.31
C PHE A 11 -24.56 -22.82 27.48
N PHE A 12 -25.86 -22.74 27.18
CA PHE A 12 -26.43 -21.62 26.42
C PHE A 12 -26.34 -20.28 27.17
N THR A 13 -26.49 -20.26 28.49
CA THR A 13 -26.34 -19.02 29.29
C THR A 13 -24.88 -18.57 29.31
N THR A 14 -23.94 -19.50 29.52
CA THR A 14 -22.49 -19.21 29.46
C THR A 14 -22.06 -18.72 28.07
N LEU A 15 -22.58 -19.34 27.00
CA LEU A 15 -22.35 -18.90 25.62
C LEU A 15 -22.92 -17.51 25.37
N ARG A 16 -24.14 -17.22 25.86
CA ARG A 16 -24.78 -15.91 25.73
C ARG A 16 -24.01 -14.81 26.46
N GLU A 17 -23.48 -15.09 27.65
CA GLU A 17 -22.64 -14.16 28.39
C GLU A 17 -21.29 -13.93 27.70
N GLY A 18 -20.67 -14.98 27.15
CA GLY A 18 -19.47 -14.86 26.32
C GLY A 18 -19.69 -14.02 25.05
N ILE A 19 -20.81 -14.23 24.35
CA ILE A 19 -21.19 -13.44 23.16
C ILE A 19 -21.37 -11.96 23.51
N ARG A 20 -21.90 -11.64 24.70
CA ARG A 20 -22.06 -10.25 25.16
C ARG A 20 -20.73 -9.52 25.29
N GLY A 21 -19.67 -10.23 25.70
CA GLY A 21 -18.30 -9.70 25.74
C GLY A 21 -17.67 -9.49 24.36
N LEU A 22 -18.14 -10.21 23.32
CA LEU A 22 -17.64 -10.08 21.95
C LEU A 22 -18.28 -8.93 21.17
N VAL A 23 -19.45 -8.43 21.60
CA VAL A 23 -20.13 -7.29 20.95
C VAL A 23 -19.20 -6.10 20.65
N PRO A 24 -18.41 -5.57 21.61
CA PRO A 24 -17.49 -4.47 21.32
C PRO A 24 -16.42 -4.82 20.28
N LEU A 25 -15.93 -6.07 20.24
CA LEU A 25 -14.98 -6.52 19.22
C LEU A 25 -15.62 -6.53 17.83
N PHE A 26 -16.88 -6.98 17.72
CA PHE A 26 -17.60 -6.92 16.45
C PHE A 26 -17.85 -5.49 15.98
N VAL A 27 -18.24 -4.59 16.89
CA VAL A 27 -18.40 -3.16 16.58
C VAL A 27 -17.07 -2.57 16.10
N LEU A 28 -15.96 -2.88 16.77
CA LEU A 28 -14.63 -2.41 16.38
C LEU A 28 -14.20 -2.97 15.02
N LEU A 29 -14.49 -4.25 14.75
CA LEU A 29 -14.20 -4.87 13.46
C LEU A 29 -14.96 -4.19 12.32
N ILE A 30 -16.26 -3.93 12.49
CA ILE A 30 -17.07 -3.20 11.51
C ILE A 30 -16.55 -1.78 11.32
N TYR A 31 -16.24 -1.08 12.42
CA TYR A 31 -15.67 0.26 12.37
C TYR A 31 -14.35 0.31 11.59
N THR A 32 -13.49 -0.69 11.79
CA THR A 32 -12.20 -0.82 11.09
C THR A 32 -12.41 -1.07 9.59
N ILE A 33 -13.33 -1.95 9.22
CA ILE A 33 -13.62 -2.23 7.80
C ILE A 33 -14.18 -0.98 7.12
N ILE A 34 -15.10 -0.27 7.75
CA ILE A 34 -15.66 0.98 7.20
C ILE A 34 -14.56 2.02 7.02
N GLY A 35 -13.71 2.22 8.04
CA GLY A 35 -12.57 3.13 7.96
C GLY A 35 -11.62 2.77 6.82
N ALA A 36 -11.25 1.49 6.71
CA ALA A 36 -10.37 1.00 5.67
C ALA A 36 -10.93 1.22 4.26
N LEU A 37 -12.24 0.97 4.06
CA LEU A 37 -12.88 1.23 2.76
C LEU A 37 -12.89 2.72 2.41
N ILE A 38 -13.10 3.60 3.39
CA ILE A 38 -13.06 5.05 3.19
C ILE A 38 -11.64 5.48 2.79
N PHE A 39 -10.62 5.07 3.54
CA PHE A 39 -9.22 5.43 3.24
C PHE A 39 -8.77 4.90 1.89
N MET A 40 -9.02 3.62 1.59
CA MET A 40 -8.69 3.02 0.30
C MET A 40 -9.35 3.78 -0.86
N SER A 41 -10.61 4.21 -0.70
CA SER A 41 -11.36 4.89 -1.76
C SER A 41 -10.91 6.34 -1.98
N ILE A 42 -10.46 7.02 -0.93
CA ILE A 42 -10.06 8.44 -0.98
C ILE A 42 -8.58 8.59 -1.32
N GLU A 43 -7.72 7.88 -0.59
CA GLU A 43 -6.26 8.02 -0.71
C GLU A 43 -5.66 7.16 -1.82
N GLY A 44 -6.28 6.01 -2.15
CA GLY A 44 -5.82 5.11 -3.20
C GLY A 44 -5.65 5.80 -4.57
N PRO A 45 -6.67 6.50 -5.10
CA PRO A 45 -6.54 7.21 -6.37
C PRO A 45 -5.46 8.30 -6.36
N ASN A 46 -5.32 9.00 -5.23
CA ASN A 46 -4.32 10.06 -5.07
C ASN A 46 -2.88 9.49 -5.06
N GLU A 47 -2.66 8.36 -4.39
CA GLU A 47 -1.37 7.67 -4.41
C GLU A 47 -1.02 7.15 -5.81
N GLN A 48 -1.99 6.56 -6.52
CA GLN A 48 -1.75 6.12 -7.91
C GLN A 48 -1.33 7.29 -8.80
N PHE A 49 -2.02 8.43 -8.69
CA PHE A 49 -1.66 9.63 -9.41
C PHE A 49 -0.24 10.13 -9.07
N GLN A 50 0.14 10.11 -7.79
CA GLN A 50 1.50 10.49 -7.38
C GLN A 50 2.56 9.53 -7.92
N LEU A 51 2.30 8.22 -7.95
CA LEU A 51 3.21 7.23 -8.53
C LEU A 51 3.37 7.42 -10.04
N GLU A 52 2.28 7.71 -10.76
CA GLU A 52 2.32 8.04 -12.19
C GLU A 52 3.13 9.31 -12.46
N GLN A 53 2.93 10.37 -11.66
CA GLN A 53 3.71 11.60 -11.76
C GLN A 53 5.19 11.34 -11.49
N LEU A 54 5.51 10.60 -10.42
CA LEU A 54 6.88 10.26 -10.08
C LEU A 54 7.57 9.46 -11.20
N LYS A 55 6.87 8.50 -11.79
CA LYS A 55 7.37 7.73 -12.93
C LYS A 55 7.67 8.64 -14.12
N LYS A 56 6.73 9.52 -14.47
CA LYS A 56 6.89 10.48 -15.56
C LYS A 56 8.07 11.43 -15.32
N GLU A 57 8.23 11.95 -14.12
CA GLU A 57 9.36 12.81 -13.76
C GLU A 57 10.70 12.06 -13.89
N ARG A 58 10.75 10.80 -13.46
CA ARG A 58 11.95 9.95 -13.59
C ARG A 58 12.32 9.68 -15.04
N ASP A 59 11.33 9.36 -15.88
CA ASP A 59 11.55 9.14 -17.32
C ASP A 59 12.05 10.42 -18.00
N GLN A 60 11.47 11.57 -17.66
CA GLN A 60 11.92 12.88 -18.15
C GLN A 60 13.35 13.22 -17.68
N LEU A 61 13.69 12.93 -16.44
CA LEU A 61 15.04 13.13 -15.92
C LEU A 61 16.07 12.25 -16.62
N LEU A 62 15.73 10.98 -16.86
CA LEU A 62 16.57 10.04 -17.59
C LEU A 62 16.82 10.53 -19.03
N GLU A 63 15.76 10.92 -19.74
CA GLU A 63 15.87 11.43 -21.10
C GLU A 63 16.71 12.72 -21.15
N ASN A 64 16.40 13.70 -20.31
CA ASN A 64 17.11 14.97 -20.27
C ASN A 64 18.61 14.79 -19.95
N THR A 65 18.92 13.88 -19.03
CA THR A 65 20.31 13.57 -18.65
C THR A 65 21.04 12.88 -19.79
N THR A 66 20.38 11.92 -20.45
CA THR A 66 20.93 11.21 -21.61
C THR A 66 21.25 12.17 -22.75
N VAL A 67 20.33 13.10 -23.07
CA VAL A 67 20.52 14.12 -24.11
C VAL A 67 21.68 15.05 -23.75
N LYS A 68 21.72 15.58 -22.52
CA LYS A 68 22.81 16.47 -22.07
C LYS A 68 24.17 15.78 -22.10
N LEU A 69 24.27 14.54 -21.62
CA LEU A 69 25.51 13.78 -21.63
C LEU A 69 26.00 13.47 -23.05
N ASN A 70 25.08 13.15 -23.96
CA ASN A 70 25.42 12.91 -25.35
C ASN A 70 25.91 14.17 -26.07
N ILE A 71 25.30 15.33 -25.79
CA ILE A 71 25.77 16.63 -26.29
C ILE A 71 27.19 16.91 -25.79
N ILE A 72 27.45 16.73 -24.48
CA ILE A 72 28.77 16.95 -23.87
C ILE A 72 29.81 16.01 -24.47
N LYS A 73 29.47 14.74 -24.68
CA LYS A 73 30.35 13.72 -25.28
C LYS A 73 30.43 13.80 -26.82
N ARG A 74 29.74 14.76 -27.45
CA ARG A 74 29.62 14.91 -28.92
C ARG A 74 29.21 13.61 -29.62
N ARG A 75 28.26 12.86 -29.02
CA ARG A 75 27.72 11.62 -29.57
C ARG A 75 26.27 11.83 -29.99
N GLU A 76 26.02 11.92 -31.28
CA GLU A 76 24.67 12.21 -31.82
C GLU A 76 23.91 10.97 -32.31
N SER A 77 24.53 9.78 -32.29
CA SER A 77 23.87 8.57 -32.80
C SER A 77 22.81 8.03 -31.84
N LYS A 78 21.73 7.47 -32.39
CA LYS A 78 20.71 6.75 -31.61
C LYS A 78 21.31 5.63 -30.75
N ILE A 79 22.33 4.94 -31.27
CA ILE A 79 23.06 3.89 -30.57
C ILE A 79 23.74 4.43 -29.32
N ALA A 80 24.35 5.63 -29.41
CA ALA A 80 24.97 6.28 -28.26
C ALA A 80 23.93 6.73 -27.22
N LYS A 81 22.73 7.18 -27.64
CA LYS A 81 21.61 7.49 -26.72
C LYS A 81 21.22 6.26 -25.91
N ASN A 82 20.93 5.14 -26.58
CA ASN A 82 20.52 3.90 -25.92
C ASN A 82 21.61 3.37 -24.97
N TYR A 83 22.88 3.48 -25.36
CA TYR A 83 24.00 3.07 -24.52
C TYR A 83 24.15 3.93 -23.26
N THR A 84 24.07 5.26 -23.41
CA THR A 84 24.12 6.19 -22.26
C THR A 84 22.94 5.96 -21.33
N GLU A 85 21.73 5.74 -21.87
CA GLU A 85 20.54 5.43 -21.09
C GLU A 85 20.70 4.13 -20.28
N HIS A 86 21.21 3.06 -20.90
CA HIS A 86 21.50 1.80 -20.20
C HIS A 86 22.50 1.98 -19.05
N ILE A 87 23.58 2.76 -19.27
CA ILE A 87 24.55 3.06 -18.20
C ILE A 87 23.89 3.82 -17.05
N LEU A 88 23.01 4.78 -17.34
CA LEU A 88 22.32 5.55 -16.32
C LEU A 88 21.36 4.69 -15.51
N ILE A 89 20.69 3.73 -16.14
CA ILE A 89 19.85 2.72 -15.49
C ILE A 89 20.70 1.83 -14.58
N GLU A 90 21.80 1.26 -15.08
CA GLU A 90 22.69 0.41 -14.29
C GLU A 90 23.31 1.17 -13.10
N TYR A 91 23.70 2.42 -13.32
CA TYR A 91 24.20 3.30 -12.25
C TYR A 91 23.14 3.61 -11.20
N ARG A 92 21.91 3.91 -11.62
CA ARG A 92 20.76 4.13 -10.73
C ARG A 92 20.50 2.89 -9.86
N ASP A 93 20.50 1.71 -10.47
CA ASP A 93 20.24 0.46 -9.78
C ASP A 93 21.38 0.11 -8.79
N ALA A 94 22.64 0.39 -9.17
CA ALA A 94 23.80 0.25 -8.28
C ALA A 94 23.74 1.18 -7.05
N LEU A 95 23.04 2.31 -7.14
CA LEU A 95 22.77 3.21 -6.01
C LEU A 95 21.59 2.74 -5.14
N GLY A 96 20.95 1.62 -5.48
CA GLY A 96 19.76 1.12 -4.78
C GLY A 96 18.49 1.92 -5.07
N VAL A 97 18.49 2.77 -6.11
CA VAL A 97 17.29 3.51 -6.52
C VAL A 97 16.51 2.63 -7.49
N GLY A 98 15.56 1.86 -6.96
CA GLY A 98 14.69 0.99 -7.77
C GLY A 98 13.80 1.77 -8.76
N GLU A 99 13.18 1.04 -9.67
CA GLU A 99 12.16 1.59 -10.57
C GLU A 99 10.90 1.97 -9.82
N VAL A 100 10.18 2.96 -10.37
CA VAL A 100 8.87 3.36 -9.83
C VAL A 100 7.86 2.28 -10.20
N ASN A 101 7.49 1.46 -9.21
CA ASN A 101 6.48 0.43 -9.37
C ASN A 101 5.08 1.03 -9.12
N LEU A 102 4.25 1.08 -10.15
CA LEU A 102 2.88 1.61 -10.06
C LEU A 102 1.95 0.72 -9.23
N ASN A 103 2.31 -0.54 -9.02
CA ASN A 103 1.53 -1.48 -8.22
C ASN A 103 1.94 -1.49 -6.73
N ASP A 104 2.98 -0.75 -6.36
CA ASP A 104 3.43 -0.63 -4.97
C ASP A 104 2.61 0.42 -4.22
N THR A 105 1.29 0.23 -4.21
CA THR A 105 0.34 1.13 -3.55
C THR A 105 0.20 0.72 -2.09
N LYS A 106 0.36 1.66 -1.16
CA LYS A 106 0.16 1.43 0.28
C LYS A 106 -1.31 1.48 0.67
N TRP A 107 -2.14 2.17 -0.12
CA TRP A 107 -3.59 2.25 0.11
C TRP A 107 -4.35 1.10 -0.55
N ASP A 108 -3.88 -0.13 -0.29
CA ASP A 108 -4.68 -1.33 -0.54
C ASP A 108 -5.57 -1.62 0.68
N ILE A 109 -6.36 -2.70 0.62
CA ILE A 109 -7.26 -3.06 1.72
C ILE A 109 -6.48 -3.34 3.01
N TRP A 110 -5.30 -3.96 2.92
CA TRP A 110 -4.51 -4.34 4.08
C TRP A 110 -3.84 -3.15 4.73
N GLY A 111 -3.22 -2.27 3.94
CA GLY A 111 -2.64 -1.01 4.40
C GLY A 111 -3.70 -0.08 4.98
N SER A 112 -4.89 -0.03 4.38
CA SER A 112 -6.01 0.77 4.90
C SER A 112 -6.58 0.22 6.20
N ILE A 113 -6.65 -1.11 6.36
CA ILE A 113 -7.01 -1.76 7.64
C ILE A 113 -5.96 -1.43 8.69
N TYR A 114 -4.68 -1.66 8.39
CA TYR A 114 -3.57 -1.39 9.30
C TYR A 114 -3.58 0.07 9.77
N TYR A 115 -3.71 1.01 8.83
CA TYR A 115 -3.81 2.43 9.12
C TYR A 115 -5.00 2.76 10.04
N SER A 116 -6.18 2.19 9.74
CA SER A 116 -7.37 2.35 10.57
C SER A 116 -7.13 1.83 12.00
N MET A 117 -6.40 0.72 12.16
CA MET A 117 -6.02 0.20 13.48
C MET A 117 -5.12 1.17 14.25
N CYS A 118 -4.10 1.73 13.59
CA CYS A 118 -3.16 2.68 14.22
C CYS A 118 -3.86 3.93 14.79
N ILE A 119 -4.95 4.38 14.16
CA ILE A 119 -5.73 5.54 14.62
C ILE A 119 -6.38 5.26 15.98
N TYR A 120 -7.21 4.23 16.10
CA TYR A 120 -7.95 3.99 17.36
C TYR A 120 -7.08 3.33 18.44
N THR A 121 -5.98 2.68 18.06
CA THR A 121 -4.96 2.22 19.02
C THR A 121 -4.05 3.35 19.48
N THR A 122 -4.16 4.55 18.89
CA THR A 122 -3.35 5.73 19.21
C THR A 122 -1.84 5.52 19.02
N ILE A 123 -1.46 4.53 18.20
CA ILE A 123 -0.07 4.31 17.79
C ILE A 123 0.36 5.37 16.79
N GLY A 124 -0.57 5.75 15.91
CA GLY A 124 -0.37 6.62 14.73
C GLY A 124 0.68 7.70 14.93
#